data_AF-A0A933JJH5-F1
#
_entry.id   AF-A0A933JJH5-F1
#
_cell.length_a   1.000
_cell.length_b   1.000
_cell.length_c   1.000
_cell.angle_alpha   90.00
_cell.angle_beta   90.00
_cell.angle_gamma   90.00
#
_symmetry.space_group_name_H-M   'P 1'
#
loop_
_entity.id
_entity.type
_entity.pdbx_description
1 polymer ?
#
loop_
_entity_poly.entity_id
_entity_poly.type
_entity_poly.pdbx_seq_one_letter_code
_entity_poly.pdbx_strand_id
1 'polypeptide(L)'
;MTPALVELVARLRDATAGFGRMEPDLRAISDRAERDDFKGVLQNARLVAEGLLRAIVVDERKETPGKLTLDQLLTKLYQVGQPSLLPTHVAVHLRTIQAWGNVSAHDQADNLFQEGLVVGAAEAEATLHALLVILAWYRQKYLETNPSAAKPPQRRSRRALLVSASVAVPVVVGLLAAGYSWRRAREDEVTQASLDAVYLSEAEPIPPVECRASSGLKSAFLAAKLLAGGRPGKRREEDARALSLLSRQSDSAEELALLAKALLQVGDLRAEAVARRAIELCPSMASAHHALGTALLMKKEATEAEAALSKAVSLAPDWVAPRMNLALVWLEASAWTRAIGALEEVLKRDATHAGALEARALAFLRISDDAKAGADLERLLAIDPNRGSAYLLMGDLRTRMGRGPEAKDAYCKAKELGIAAARERCPVESMHP
;
A
#
# COMPACT_ATOMS: atom_id res chain seq x y z
N MET A 1 19.56 -16.58 13.75
CA MET A 1 18.65 -15.61 14.43
C MET A 1 18.93 -14.13 14.10
N THR A 2 17.90 -13.29 14.03
CA THR A 2 17.99 -11.82 13.89
C THR A 2 18.31 -11.14 15.24
N PRO A 3 18.85 -9.89 15.27
CA PRO A 3 19.09 -9.16 16.52
C PRO A 3 17.84 -8.97 17.39
N ALA A 4 16.68 -8.76 16.75
CA ALA A 4 15.40 -8.64 17.44
C ALA A 4 15.01 -9.95 18.14
N LEU A 5 15.19 -11.09 17.48
CA LEU A 5 14.88 -12.40 18.03
C LEU A 5 15.81 -12.77 19.20
N VAL A 6 17.09 -12.38 19.13
CA VAL A 6 18.06 -12.56 20.23
C VAL A 6 17.59 -11.83 21.50
N GLU A 7 17.17 -10.57 21.37
CA GLU A 7 16.66 -9.78 22.49
C GLU A 7 15.37 -10.39 23.11
N LEU A 8 14.48 -10.94 22.28
CA LEU A 8 13.26 -11.58 22.79
C LEU A 8 13.54 -12.88 23.54
N VAL A 9 14.46 -13.69 23.03
CA VAL A 9 14.88 -14.93 23.71
C VAL A 9 15.51 -14.61 25.06
N ALA A 10 16.32 -13.55 25.15
CA ALA A 10 16.87 -13.06 26.41
C ALA A 10 15.78 -12.62 27.40
N ARG A 11 14.79 -11.84 26.95
CA ARG A 11 13.65 -11.41 27.79
C ARG A 11 12.79 -12.57 28.29
N LEU A 12 12.55 -13.57 27.44
CA LEU A 12 11.81 -14.77 27.82
C LEU A 12 12.58 -15.57 28.87
N ARG A 13 13.90 -15.70 28.70
CA ARG A 13 14.79 -16.33 29.67
C ARG A 13 14.70 -15.66 31.03
N ASP A 14 14.74 -14.33 31.08
CA ASP A 14 14.61 -13.56 32.31
C ASP A 14 13.23 -13.72 32.98
N ALA A 15 12.18 -13.94 32.19
CA ALA A 15 10.84 -14.19 32.71
C ALA A 15 10.67 -15.59 33.33
N THR A 16 11.51 -16.58 33.00
CA THR A 16 11.28 -18.01 33.34
C THR A 16 11.25 -18.34 34.83
N ALA A 17 12.04 -17.64 35.65
CA ALA A 17 12.30 -18.01 37.05
C ALA A 17 11.06 -17.95 37.98
N GLY A 18 9.91 -17.47 37.50
CA GLY A 18 8.68 -17.30 38.28
C GLY A 18 7.52 -18.25 37.96
N PHE A 19 7.68 -19.21 37.04
CA PHE A 19 6.54 -19.92 36.44
C PHE A 19 6.37 -21.41 36.84
N GLY A 20 7.08 -21.89 37.86
CA GLY A 20 6.84 -23.19 38.49
C GLY A 20 6.80 -24.36 37.50
N ARG A 21 5.67 -25.09 37.41
CA ARG A 21 5.52 -26.27 36.53
C ARG A 21 5.70 -25.98 35.02
N MET A 22 5.60 -24.71 34.60
CA MET A 22 5.78 -24.28 33.21
C MET A 22 7.23 -23.85 32.92
N GLU A 23 8.09 -23.80 33.93
CA GLU A 23 9.49 -23.42 33.80
C GLU A 23 10.29 -24.32 32.82
N PRO A 24 10.11 -25.66 32.80
CA PRO A 24 10.82 -26.51 31.84
C PRO A 24 10.45 -26.19 30.38
N ASP A 25 9.17 -25.94 30.12
CA ASP A 25 8.69 -25.61 28.77
C ASP A 25 9.20 -24.24 28.31
N LEU A 26 9.22 -23.26 29.22
CA LEU A 26 9.76 -21.92 28.95
C LEU A 26 11.26 -21.93 28.67
N ARG A 27 12.04 -22.73 29.41
CA ARG A 27 13.48 -22.92 29.13
C ARG A 27 13.69 -23.61 27.79
N ALA A 28 12.92 -24.65 27.50
CA ALA A 28 12.98 -25.37 26.23
C ALA A 28 12.70 -24.47 25.02
N ILE A 29 11.81 -23.47 25.15
CA ILE A 29 11.58 -22.47 24.10
C ILE A 29 12.87 -21.67 23.80
N SER A 30 13.55 -21.19 24.84
CA SER A 30 14.79 -20.43 24.68
C SER A 30 15.89 -21.28 24.04
N ASP A 31 16.09 -22.51 24.52
CA ASP A 31 17.13 -23.42 24.02
C ASP A 31 16.87 -23.88 22.57
N ARG A 32 15.59 -24.04 22.19
CA ARG A 32 15.19 -24.40 20.82
C ARG A 32 15.36 -23.21 19.87
N ALA A 33 15.02 -22.00 20.30
CA ALA A 33 15.21 -20.80 19.49
C ALA A 33 16.69 -20.55 19.16
N GLU A 34 17.60 -20.78 20.10
CA GLU A 34 19.05 -20.65 19.88
C GLU A 34 19.62 -21.69 18.88
N ARG A 35 18.91 -22.81 18.71
CA ARG A 35 19.23 -23.85 17.71
C ARG A 35 18.43 -23.71 16.42
N ASP A 36 17.74 -22.57 16.23
CA ASP A 36 16.84 -22.29 15.12
C ASP A 36 15.73 -23.35 14.93
N ASP A 37 15.36 -24.11 16.00
CA ASP A 37 14.23 -25.06 16.03
C ASP A 37 12.91 -24.32 16.26
N PHE A 38 12.46 -23.58 15.25
CA PHE A 38 11.26 -22.76 15.35
C PHE A 38 9.97 -23.60 15.42
N LYS A 39 9.94 -24.79 14.82
CA LYS A 39 8.82 -25.74 14.98
C LYS A 39 8.64 -26.08 16.45
N GLY A 40 9.73 -26.43 17.13
CA GLY A 40 9.73 -26.74 18.55
C GLY A 40 9.42 -25.54 19.45
N VAL A 41 9.81 -24.31 19.06
CA VAL A 41 9.42 -23.07 19.74
C VAL A 41 7.90 -22.88 19.73
N LEU A 42 7.28 -23.03 18.56
CA LEU A 42 5.82 -22.85 18.41
C LEU A 42 5.03 -23.90 19.20
N GLN A 43 5.48 -25.16 19.19
CA GLN A 43 4.85 -26.24 19.95
C GLN A 43 4.90 -25.99 21.46
N ASN A 44 6.08 -25.63 22.00
CA ASN A 44 6.23 -25.37 23.42
C ASN A 44 5.49 -24.09 23.86
N ALA A 45 5.46 -23.04 23.03
CA ALA A 45 4.70 -21.82 23.32
C ALA A 45 3.21 -22.10 23.53
N ARG A 46 2.62 -22.99 22.72
CA ARG A 46 1.23 -23.45 22.91
C ARG A 46 1.03 -24.17 24.23
N LEU A 47 1.93 -25.08 24.61
CA LEU A 47 1.83 -25.81 25.88
C LEU A 47 1.87 -24.88 27.10
N VAL A 48 2.75 -23.87 27.06
CA VAL A 48 2.81 -22.84 28.11
C VAL A 48 1.50 -22.07 28.17
N ALA A 49 0.95 -21.63 27.04
CA ALA A 49 -0.32 -20.91 26.98
C ALA A 49 -1.48 -21.75 27.54
N GLU A 50 -1.54 -23.05 27.20
CA GLU A 50 -2.52 -23.98 27.78
C GLU A 50 -2.36 -24.12 29.30
N GLY A 51 -1.13 -24.22 29.81
CA GLY A 51 -0.84 -24.30 31.24
C GLY A 51 -1.33 -23.06 32.00
N LEU A 52 -1.07 -21.86 31.47
CA LEU A 52 -1.52 -20.60 32.07
C LEU A 52 -3.05 -20.49 32.08
N LEU A 53 -3.72 -20.84 30.99
CA LEU A 53 -5.19 -20.81 30.95
C LEU A 53 -5.82 -21.83 31.89
N ARG A 54 -5.24 -23.04 32.02
CA ARG A 54 -5.71 -24.01 33.02
C ARG A 54 -5.59 -23.45 34.42
N ALA A 55 -4.48 -22.79 34.76
CA ALA A 55 -4.31 -22.18 36.07
C ALA A 55 -5.38 -21.12 36.36
N ILE A 56 -5.72 -20.29 35.36
CA ILE A 56 -6.81 -19.30 35.47
C ILE A 56 -8.15 -19.99 35.67
N VAL A 57 -8.47 -21.01 34.87
CA VAL A 57 -9.74 -21.74 34.99
C VAL A 57 -9.86 -22.41 36.35
N VAL A 58 -8.78 -23.01 36.87
CA VAL A 58 -8.77 -23.62 38.20
C VAL A 58 -9.01 -22.57 39.28
N ASP A 59 -8.36 -21.42 39.19
CA ASP A 59 -8.49 -20.40 40.23
C ASP A 59 -9.87 -19.72 40.20
N GLU A 60 -10.36 -19.39 39.02
CA GLU A 60 -11.60 -18.60 38.83
C GLU A 60 -12.87 -19.46 38.88
N ARG A 61 -12.79 -20.70 38.38
CA ARG A 61 -13.96 -21.60 38.32
C ARG A 61 -13.95 -22.67 39.40
N LYS A 62 -12.86 -22.79 40.17
CA LYS A 62 -12.65 -23.87 41.15
C LYS A 62 -12.88 -25.28 40.55
N GLU A 63 -12.68 -25.42 39.24
CA GLU A 63 -12.81 -26.66 38.47
C GLU A 63 -11.43 -27.09 37.97
N THR A 64 -11.16 -28.39 37.86
CA THR A 64 -9.92 -28.93 37.27
C THR A 64 -10.15 -29.32 35.80
N PRO A 65 -9.84 -28.45 34.82
CA PRO A 65 -10.03 -28.76 33.41
C PRO A 65 -8.96 -29.75 32.95
N GLY A 66 -9.28 -31.05 32.94
CA GLY A 66 -8.39 -32.20 32.64
C GLY A 66 -7.30 -31.99 31.57
N LYS A 67 -7.41 -32.58 30.37
CA LYS A 67 -6.46 -32.38 29.25
C LYS A 67 -7.12 -31.67 28.07
N LEU A 68 -7.79 -30.55 28.33
CA LEU A 68 -8.46 -29.75 27.31
C LEU A 68 -7.46 -28.98 26.44
N THR A 69 -7.70 -28.90 25.13
CA THR A 69 -6.87 -28.09 24.23
C THR A 69 -7.04 -26.59 24.51
N LEU A 70 -6.11 -25.77 23.98
CA LEU A 70 -6.20 -24.31 24.08
C LEU A 70 -7.56 -23.76 23.62
N ASP A 71 -8.11 -24.23 22.50
CA ASP A 71 -9.43 -23.82 22.01
C ASP A 71 -10.58 -24.24 22.94
N GLN A 72 -10.50 -25.44 23.52
CA GLN A 72 -11.50 -25.91 24.48
C GLN A 72 -11.45 -25.09 25.78
N LEU A 73 -10.27 -24.69 26.23
CA LEU A 73 -10.07 -23.81 27.39
C LEU A 73 -10.61 -22.41 27.10
N LEU A 74 -10.28 -21.82 25.95
CA LEU A 74 -10.79 -20.52 25.52
C LEU A 74 -12.32 -20.52 25.43
N THR A 75 -12.90 -21.56 24.80
CA THR A 75 -14.36 -21.70 24.67
C THR A 75 -15.03 -21.78 26.04
N LYS A 76 -14.47 -22.57 26.97
CA LYS A 76 -14.97 -22.64 28.35
C LYS A 76 -14.90 -21.29 29.07
N LEU A 77 -13.87 -20.49 28.82
CA LEU A 77 -13.74 -19.16 29.42
C LEU A 77 -14.75 -18.16 28.81
N TYR A 78 -15.02 -18.23 27.51
CA TYR A 78 -15.99 -17.34 26.86
C TYR A 78 -17.46 -17.67 27.18
N GLN A 79 -17.79 -18.95 27.38
CA GLN A 79 -19.14 -19.38 27.75
C GLN A 79 -19.62 -18.83 29.11
N VAL A 80 -18.71 -18.37 29.96
CA VAL A 80 -19.02 -17.82 31.29
C VAL A 80 -19.59 -16.39 31.22
N GLY A 81 -19.56 -15.74 30.04
CA GLY A 81 -20.23 -14.44 29.86
C GLY A 81 -19.59 -13.29 30.67
N GLN A 82 -18.33 -13.44 31.10
CA GLN A 82 -17.54 -12.36 31.72
C GLN A 82 -16.39 -11.95 30.79
N PRO A 83 -16.60 -10.94 29.93
CA PRO A 83 -15.56 -10.42 29.03
C PRO A 83 -14.33 -9.84 29.75
N SER A 84 -14.44 -9.62 31.07
CA SER A 84 -13.40 -9.05 31.93
C SER A 84 -12.30 -10.04 32.33
N LEU A 85 -12.52 -11.36 32.22
CA LEU A 85 -11.59 -12.35 32.77
C LEU A 85 -10.27 -12.44 31.98
N LEU A 86 -10.35 -12.23 30.67
CA LEU A 86 -9.24 -12.18 29.73
C LEU A 86 -9.37 -10.89 28.92
N PRO A 87 -8.47 -9.91 29.10
CA PRO A 87 -8.51 -8.71 28.28
C PRO A 87 -8.44 -9.03 26.79
N THR A 88 -9.17 -8.28 25.97
CA THR A 88 -9.27 -8.51 24.52
C THR A 88 -7.90 -8.59 23.83
N HIS A 89 -6.91 -7.82 24.29
CA HIS A 89 -5.56 -7.85 23.74
C HIS A 89 -4.84 -9.18 24.03
N VAL A 90 -4.99 -9.75 25.24
CA VAL A 90 -4.43 -11.06 25.61
C VAL A 90 -5.10 -12.18 24.80
N ALA A 91 -6.42 -12.10 24.63
CA ALA A 91 -7.19 -13.04 23.82
C ALA A 91 -6.73 -13.12 22.36
N VAL A 92 -6.38 -11.99 21.75
CA VAL A 92 -5.83 -11.94 20.38
C VAL A 92 -4.49 -12.69 20.32
N HIS A 93 -3.60 -12.45 21.28
CA HIS A 93 -2.30 -13.14 21.33
C HIS A 93 -2.44 -14.65 21.52
N LEU A 94 -3.39 -15.11 22.32
CA LEU A 94 -3.67 -16.55 22.49
C LEU A 94 -4.13 -17.20 21.18
N ARG A 95 -4.93 -16.50 20.36
CA ARG A 95 -5.34 -17.00 19.03
C ARG A 95 -4.15 -17.09 18.07
N THR A 96 -3.22 -16.14 18.12
CA THR A 96 -1.98 -16.20 17.35
C THR A 96 -1.14 -17.43 17.71
N ILE A 97 -0.89 -17.66 19.01
CA ILE A 97 -0.15 -18.84 19.48
C ILE A 97 -0.85 -20.14 19.08
N GLN A 98 -2.19 -20.18 19.16
CA GLN A 98 -2.97 -21.35 18.80
C GLN A 98 -2.90 -21.67 17.30
N ALA A 99 -3.01 -20.66 16.44
CA ALA A 99 -2.91 -20.84 14.99
C ALA A 99 -1.56 -21.47 14.62
N TRP A 100 -0.46 -20.90 15.11
CA TRP A 100 0.88 -21.39 14.83
C TRP A 100 1.20 -22.73 15.48
N GLY A 101 0.71 -22.96 16.70
CA GLY A 101 0.85 -24.24 17.40
C GLY A 101 0.09 -25.39 16.76
N ASN A 102 -1.01 -25.13 16.03
CA ASN A 102 -1.72 -26.16 15.26
C ASN A 102 -1.00 -26.50 13.95
N VAL A 103 -0.45 -25.48 13.28
CA VAL A 103 0.33 -25.64 12.05
C VAL A 103 1.61 -26.43 12.33
N SER A 104 2.31 -26.14 13.42
CA SER A 104 3.56 -26.82 13.80
C SER A 104 3.37 -28.25 14.34
N ALA A 105 2.15 -28.64 14.69
CA ALA A 105 1.85 -29.97 15.24
C ALA A 105 1.57 -31.04 14.17
N HIS A 106 1.40 -30.67 12.89
CA HIS A 106 1.19 -31.64 11.83
C HIS A 106 2.52 -32.24 11.36
N ASP A 107 2.65 -33.57 11.42
CA ASP A 107 3.86 -34.30 11.01
C ASP A 107 4.16 -34.19 9.50
N GLN A 108 3.17 -33.78 8.69
CA GLN A 108 3.33 -33.50 7.25
C GLN A 108 3.78 -32.06 6.95
N ALA A 109 4.00 -31.22 7.96
CA ALA A 109 4.65 -29.92 7.76
C ALA A 109 6.16 -30.14 7.56
N ASP A 110 6.52 -30.71 6.41
CA ASP A 110 7.91 -30.82 5.97
C ASP A 110 8.46 -29.40 5.78
N ASN A 111 9.44 -29.06 6.62
CA ASN A 111 10.18 -27.80 6.70
C ASN A 111 9.34 -26.53 6.56
N LEU A 112 9.16 -25.79 7.68
CA LEU A 112 8.67 -24.39 7.78
C LEU A 112 9.49 -23.36 6.95
N PHE A 113 10.29 -23.83 6.00
CA PHE A 113 11.21 -23.12 5.12
C PHE A 113 10.96 -23.41 3.63
N GLN A 114 9.96 -24.23 3.24
CA GLN A 114 9.57 -24.34 1.83
C GLN A 114 8.81 -23.09 1.34
N GLU A 115 8.92 -22.77 0.05
CA GLU A 115 8.44 -21.53 -0.59
C GLU A 115 6.94 -21.21 -0.39
N GLY A 116 6.12 -22.18 0.04
CA GLY A 116 4.72 -21.97 0.43
C GLY A 116 4.49 -21.40 1.85
N LEU A 117 5.51 -21.44 2.73
CA LEU A 117 5.51 -20.87 4.08
C LEU A 117 6.93 -20.34 4.39
N VAL A 118 7.28 -19.18 3.84
CA VAL A 118 8.53 -18.47 4.18
C VAL A 118 8.40 -17.80 5.55
N VAL A 119 8.35 -18.57 6.65
CA VAL A 119 7.91 -17.98 7.94
C VAL A 119 8.52 -18.57 9.23
N GLY A 120 9.68 -19.22 9.20
CA GLY A 120 10.30 -19.78 10.43
C GLY A 120 10.64 -18.73 11.51
N ALA A 121 11.58 -17.83 11.24
CA ALA A 121 12.08 -16.89 12.25
C ALA A 121 11.08 -15.77 12.59
N ALA A 122 10.36 -15.26 11.58
CA ALA A 122 9.40 -14.17 11.77
C ALA A 122 8.18 -14.60 12.60
N GLU A 123 7.68 -15.83 12.42
CA GLU A 123 6.56 -16.33 13.24
C GLU A 123 6.99 -16.75 14.63
N ALA A 124 8.21 -17.29 14.77
CA ALA A 124 8.80 -17.49 16.08
C ALA A 124 8.90 -16.16 16.83
N GLU A 125 9.34 -15.09 16.14
CA GLU A 125 9.39 -13.74 16.70
C GLU A 125 8.01 -13.23 17.15
N ALA A 126 6.99 -13.37 16.30
CA ALA A 126 5.62 -12.97 16.61
C ALA A 126 5.03 -13.78 17.79
N THR A 127 5.29 -15.09 17.82
CA THR A 127 4.81 -16.00 18.86
C THR A 127 5.48 -15.73 20.21
N LEU A 128 6.79 -15.47 20.22
CA LEU A 128 7.53 -15.10 21.43
C LEU A 128 7.06 -13.76 22.01
N HIS A 129 6.79 -12.77 21.16
CA HIS A 129 6.18 -11.51 21.59
C HIS A 129 4.80 -11.72 22.22
N ALA A 130 3.93 -12.48 21.55
CA ALA A 130 2.61 -12.83 22.07
C ALA A 130 2.70 -13.52 23.43
N LEU A 131 3.65 -14.45 23.59
CA LEU A 131 3.89 -15.17 24.83
C LEU A 131 4.35 -14.24 25.95
N LEU A 132 5.28 -13.31 25.69
CA LEU A 132 5.73 -12.32 26.68
C LEU A 132 4.58 -11.45 27.18
N VAL A 133 3.65 -11.03 26.31
CA VAL A 133 2.46 -10.27 26.71
C VAL A 133 1.56 -11.09 27.64
N ILE A 134 1.33 -12.37 27.30
CA ILE A 134 0.51 -13.28 28.12
C ILE A 134 1.17 -13.52 29.48
N LEU A 135 2.48 -13.78 29.51
CA LEU A 135 3.25 -14.00 30.74
C LEU A 135 3.25 -12.77 31.64
N ALA A 136 3.41 -11.57 31.07
CA ALA A 136 3.38 -10.32 31.82
C ALA A 136 2.01 -10.07 32.45
N TRP A 137 0.93 -10.24 31.68
CA TRP A 137 -0.44 -10.12 32.18
C TRP A 137 -0.73 -11.16 33.27
N TYR A 138 -0.39 -12.43 33.03
CA TYR A 138 -0.63 -13.50 34.01
C TYR A 138 0.14 -13.24 35.30
N ARG A 139 1.40 -12.80 35.21
CA ARG A 139 2.21 -12.44 36.38
C ARG A 139 1.57 -11.30 37.17
N GLN A 140 1.06 -10.27 36.50
CA GLN A 140 0.34 -9.20 37.17
C GLN A 140 -0.90 -9.74 37.90
N LYS A 141 -1.75 -10.49 37.21
CA LYS A 141 -2.96 -11.11 37.78
C LYS A 141 -2.63 -12.04 38.97
N TYR A 142 -1.57 -12.85 38.85
CA TYR A 142 -1.13 -13.77 39.89
C TYR A 142 -0.59 -13.04 41.13
N LEU A 143 0.11 -11.92 40.95
CA LEU A 143 0.60 -11.09 42.05
C LEU A 143 -0.53 -10.34 42.77
N GLU A 144 -1.60 -9.98 42.05
CA GLU A 144 -2.82 -9.41 42.63
C GLU A 144 -3.54 -10.41 43.55
N THR A 145 -3.54 -11.70 43.21
CA THR A 145 -4.18 -12.76 44.02
C THR A 145 -3.25 -13.43 45.04
N ASN A 146 -1.92 -13.35 44.87
CA ASN A 146 -0.92 -13.95 45.77
C ASN A 146 0.24 -12.98 46.11
N PRO A 147 0.00 -11.93 46.91
CA PRO A 147 0.99 -10.88 47.20
C PRO A 147 2.24 -11.39 47.96
N SER A 148 2.17 -12.55 48.63
CA SER A 148 3.32 -13.16 49.32
C SER A 148 4.35 -13.80 48.37
N ALA A 149 3.99 -14.02 47.10
CA ALA A 149 4.88 -14.58 46.08
C ALA A 149 5.87 -13.55 45.49
N ALA A 150 5.75 -12.27 45.86
CA ALA A 150 6.54 -11.16 45.32
C ALA A 150 8.00 -11.06 45.83
N LYS A 151 8.55 -12.07 46.52
CA LYS A 151 9.94 -11.97 47.03
C LYS A 151 10.96 -12.20 45.90
N PRO A 152 11.81 -11.22 45.58
CA PRO A 152 12.94 -11.44 44.67
C PRO A 152 14.02 -12.30 45.36
N PRO A 153 14.92 -12.94 44.60
CA PRO A 153 16.06 -13.62 45.18
C PRO A 153 16.88 -12.62 46.01
N GLN A 154 17.15 -12.97 47.26
CA GLN A 154 17.95 -12.15 48.18
C GLN A 154 19.34 -11.88 47.60
N ARG A 155 19.59 -10.63 47.17
CA ARG A 155 20.94 -10.06 47.27
C ARG A 155 20.86 -8.60 47.73
N ARG A 156 21.65 -8.35 48.78
CA ARG A 156 21.79 -7.13 49.59
C ARG A 156 21.86 -5.84 48.76
N SER A 157 21.08 -4.83 49.11
CA SER A 157 21.49 -3.79 50.07
C SER A 157 20.32 -2.84 50.33
N ARG A 158 20.12 -2.48 51.59
CA ARG A 158 19.13 -1.49 52.01
C ARG A 158 19.67 -0.10 51.67
N ARG A 159 19.01 0.62 50.77
CA ARG A 159 18.81 2.09 50.81
C ARG A 159 17.84 2.49 49.70
N ALA A 160 17.04 3.52 49.98
CA ALA A 160 16.01 4.12 49.14
C ALA A 160 14.63 3.43 49.11
N LEU A 161 13.90 3.54 50.23
CA LEU A 161 12.44 3.62 50.21
C LEU A 161 12.12 5.04 50.67
N LEU A 162 11.75 5.92 49.72
CA LEU A 162 10.94 7.14 49.87
C LEU A 162 10.92 7.95 48.56
N VAL A 163 10.37 7.38 47.47
CA VAL A 163 9.76 8.14 46.36
C VAL A 163 8.71 7.22 45.70
N SER A 164 7.51 7.10 46.25
CA SER A 164 6.47 6.23 45.67
C SER A 164 5.08 6.82 45.85
N ALA A 165 4.73 7.79 45.01
CA ALA A 165 3.34 8.07 44.63
C ALA A 165 3.28 9.01 43.40
N SER A 166 4.23 9.93 43.24
CA SER A 166 4.16 10.96 42.19
C SER A 166 4.81 10.59 40.85
N VAL A 167 5.47 9.42 40.74
CA VAL A 167 6.18 8.98 39.52
C VAL A 167 5.48 7.80 38.82
N ALA A 168 4.69 7.00 39.54
CA ALA A 168 4.09 5.78 38.97
C ALA A 168 2.94 6.05 37.98
N VAL A 169 2.10 7.06 38.24
CA VAL A 169 1.00 7.45 37.33
C VAL A 169 1.54 8.01 36.00
N PRO A 170 2.53 8.92 35.97
CA PRO A 170 3.17 9.33 34.72
C PRO A 170 3.83 8.19 33.95
N VAL A 171 4.41 7.21 34.64
CA VAL A 171 5.10 6.07 34.00
C VAL A 171 4.12 5.09 33.34
N VAL A 172 3.00 4.75 34.00
CA VAL A 172 1.97 3.87 33.42
C VAL A 172 1.22 4.56 32.28
N VAL A 173 0.87 5.84 32.44
CA VAL A 173 0.28 6.64 31.35
C VAL A 173 1.28 6.80 30.21
N GLY A 174 2.56 7.01 30.51
CA GLY A 174 3.64 7.07 29.52
C GLY A 174 3.84 5.76 28.75
N LEU A 175 3.73 4.61 29.41
CA LEU A 175 3.83 3.28 28.78
C LEU A 175 2.60 2.94 27.93
N LEU A 176 1.39 3.31 28.36
CA LEU A 176 0.17 3.16 27.57
C LEU A 176 0.13 4.12 26.38
N ALA A 177 0.58 5.36 26.57
CA ALA A 177 0.74 6.33 25.49
C ALA A 177 1.82 5.89 24.50
N ALA A 178 2.94 5.35 24.98
CA ALA A 178 4.01 4.79 24.14
C ALA A 178 3.56 3.52 23.40
N GLY A 179 2.78 2.65 24.05
CA GLY A 179 2.20 1.47 23.41
C GLY A 179 1.13 1.83 22.37
N TYR A 180 0.31 2.83 22.64
CA TYR A 180 -0.66 3.38 21.68
C TYR A 180 0.04 4.07 20.51
N SER A 181 1.05 4.90 20.78
CA SER A 181 1.83 5.57 19.73
C SER A 181 2.61 4.57 18.88
N TRP A 182 3.14 3.50 19.47
CA TRP A 182 3.81 2.42 18.74
C TRP A 182 2.82 1.63 17.85
N ARG A 183 1.64 1.28 18.38
CA ARG A 183 0.60 0.61 17.58
C ARG A 183 0.13 1.49 16.43
N ARG A 184 -0.13 2.77 16.70
CA ARG A 184 -0.52 3.75 15.69
C ARG A 184 0.56 3.93 14.64
N ALA A 185 1.83 4.06 15.04
CA ALA A 185 2.96 4.13 14.11
C ALA A 185 3.04 2.88 13.22
N ARG A 186 2.78 1.68 13.77
CA ARG A 186 2.77 0.43 13.00
C ARG A 186 1.56 0.34 12.04
N GLU A 187 0.39 0.83 12.44
CA GLU A 187 -0.77 0.96 11.54
C GLU A 187 -0.49 1.95 10.41
N ASP A 188 0.10 3.10 10.73
CA ASP A 188 0.47 4.14 9.77
C ASP A 188 1.54 3.62 8.80
N GLU A 189 2.53 2.85 9.28
CA GLU A 189 3.56 2.18 8.46
C GLU A 189 2.94 1.18 7.47
N VAL A 190 2.02 0.32 7.92
CA VAL A 190 1.31 -0.63 7.04
C VAL A 190 0.41 0.10 6.03
N THR A 191 -0.23 1.19 6.46
CA THR A 191 -1.10 1.99 5.57
C THR A 191 -0.26 2.73 4.53
N GLN A 192 0.90 3.29 4.91
CA GLN A 192 1.84 3.90 3.98
C GLN A 192 2.38 2.86 2.99
N ALA A 193 2.77 1.67 3.44
CA ALA A 193 3.21 0.61 2.54
C ALA A 193 2.11 0.21 1.53
N SER A 194 0.85 0.21 1.97
CA SER A 194 -0.30 -0.05 1.11
C SER A 194 -0.53 1.08 0.09
N LEU A 195 -0.31 2.34 0.49
CA LEU A 195 -0.37 3.50 -0.41
C LEU A 195 0.79 3.49 -1.42
N ASP A 196 2.00 3.21 -0.98
CA ASP A 196 3.19 3.04 -1.82
C ASP A 196 2.95 1.95 -2.90
N ALA A 197 2.30 0.84 -2.52
CA ALA A 197 1.94 -0.21 -3.46
C ALA A 197 0.94 0.25 -4.54
N VAL A 198 0.01 1.16 -4.21
CA VAL A 198 -0.91 1.75 -5.19
C VAL A 198 -0.13 2.60 -6.21
N TYR A 199 0.81 3.44 -5.76
CA TYR A 199 1.64 4.23 -6.68
C TYR A 199 2.43 3.34 -7.64
N LEU A 200 3.06 2.28 -7.13
CA LEU A 200 3.81 1.33 -7.95
C LEU A 200 2.91 0.62 -8.97
N SER A 201 1.68 0.25 -8.59
CA SER A 201 0.74 -0.40 -9.50
C SER A 201 0.30 0.49 -10.66
N GLU A 202 0.32 1.82 -10.47
CA GLU A 202 0.01 2.82 -11.49
C GLU A 202 1.27 3.36 -12.20
N ALA A 203 2.43 2.75 -11.94
CA ALA A 203 3.75 3.20 -12.39
C ALA A 203 4.05 4.68 -12.05
N GLU A 204 3.49 5.18 -10.94
CA GLU A 204 3.78 6.51 -10.39
C GLU A 204 4.95 6.44 -9.41
N PRO A 205 5.80 7.49 -9.35
CA PRO A 205 6.89 7.54 -8.38
C PRO A 205 6.31 7.68 -6.97
N ILE A 206 6.81 6.87 -6.05
CA ILE A 206 6.48 7.03 -4.63
C ILE A 206 6.99 8.40 -4.16
N PRO A 207 6.17 9.19 -3.45
CA PRO A 207 6.60 10.45 -2.87
C PRO A 207 7.88 10.33 -2.02
N PRO A 208 8.80 11.31 -2.10
CA PRO A 208 9.96 11.37 -1.20
C PRO A 208 9.52 11.31 0.26
N VAL A 209 10.33 10.70 1.12
CA VAL A 209 9.95 10.42 2.53
C VAL A 209 9.54 11.70 3.26
N GLU A 210 10.25 12.81 3.01
CA GLU A 210 9.99 14.12 3.58
C GLU A 210 8.67 14.77 3.11
N CYS A 211 8.03 14.19 2.09
CA CYS A 211 6.82 14.72 1.48
C CYS A 211 5.58 13.85 1.74
N ARG A 212 5.77 12.72 2.41
CA ARG A 212 4.70 11.77 2.75
C ARG A 212 3.79 12.34 3.83
N ALA A 213 2.54 11.93 3.78
CA ALA A 213 1.53 12.32 4.74
C ALA A 213 1.84 11.75 6.13
N SER A 214 1.97 12.61 7.13
CA SER A 214 2.13 12.19 8.54
C SER A 214 0.78 11.99 9.26
N SER A 215 -0.31 12.34 8.60
CA SER A 215 -1.69 12.17 9.05
C SER A 215 -2.59 11.98 7.82
N GLY A 216 -3.84 11.56 7.99
CA GLY A 216 -4.73 11.35 6.84
C GLY A 216 -4.35 10.16 5.94
N LEU A 217 -3.44 9.28 6.36
CA LEU A 217 -2.96 8.13 5.56
C LEU A 217 -4.08 7.21 5.06
N LYS A 218 -5.11 6.99 5.88
CA LYS A 218 -6.26 6.16 5.48
C LYS A 218 -7.09 6.81 4.37
N SER A 219 -7.29 8.14 4.43
CA SER A 219 -7.96 8.90 3.37
C SER A 219 -7.10 8.97 2.11
N ALA A 220 -5.80 9.20 2.25
CA ALA A 220 -4.85 9.20 1.13
C ALA A 220 -4.83 7.83 0.42
N PHE A 221 -4.69 6.73 1.17
CA PHE A 221 -4.75 5.37 0.64
C PHE A 221 -6.06 5.07 -0.10
N LEU A 222 -7.20 5.35 0.53
CA LEU A 222 -8.50 5.09 -0.08
C LEU A 222 -8.72 5.95 -1.34
N ALA A 223 -8.33 7.22 -1.30
CA ALA A 223 -8.42 8.11 -2.44
C ALA A 223 -7.50 7.66 -3.58
N ALA A 224 -6.24 7.30 -3.30
CA ALA A 224 -5.31 6.79 -4.30
C ALA A 224 -5.88 5.55 -4.99
N LYS A 225 -6.46 4.61 -4.22
CA LYS A 225 -7.12 3.42 -4.77
C LYS A 225 -8.32 3.75 -5.67
N LEU A 226 -9.13 4.74 -5.30
CA LEU A 226 -10.26 5.19 -6.12
C LEU A 226 -9.78 5.87 -7.42
N LEU A 227 -8.69 6.63 -7.35
CA LEU A 227 -8.13 7.34 -8.50
C LEU A 227 -7.36 6.43 -9.47
N ALA A 228 -7.00 5.21 -9.05
CA ALA A 228 -6.32 4.22 -9.87
C ALA A 228 -7.10 3.91 -11.17
N GLY A 229 -6.38 3.79 -12.28
CA GLY A 229 -6.92 3.59 -13.63
C GLY A 229 -7.72 4.77 -14.20
N GLY A 230 -7.87 5.86 -13.45
CA GLY A 230 -8.63 7.04 -13.88
C GLY A 230 -7.84 7.92 -14.85
N ARG A 231 -8.54 8.60 -15.75
CA ARG A 231 -7.93 9.50 -16.75
C ARG A 231 -8.50 10.92 -16.62
N PRO A 232 -7.70 11.98 -16.80
CA PRO A 232 -8.17 13.37 -16.82
C PRO A 232 -9.38 13.57 -17.73
N GLY A 233 -10.38 14.31 -17.24
CA GLY A 233 -11.59 14.67 -17.98
C GLY A 233 -12.64 13.57 -18.17
N LYS A 234 -12.38 12.32 -17.75
CA LYS A 234 -13.36 11.23 -17.75
C LYS A 234 -13.92 11.05 -16.34
N ARG A 235 -14.90 11.89 -15.97
CA ARG A 235 -15.56 11.82 -14.66
C ARG A 235 -16.06 10.42 -14.34
N ARG A 236 -15.48 9.78 -13.33
CA ARG A 236 -16.02 8.57 -12.72
C ARG A 236 -16.64 8.88 -11.36
N GLU A 237 -17.53 8.01 -10.89
CA GLU A 237 -18.06 8.13 -9.53
C GLU A 237 -16.95 8.02 -8.48
N GLU A 238 -15.97 7.17 -8.73
CA GLU A 238 -14.80 6.97 -7.88
C GLU A 238 -14.00 8.27 -7.70
N ASP A 239 -13.83 9.05 -8.76
CA ASP A 239 -13.08 10.31 -8.71
C ASP A 239 -13.82 11.35 -7.85
N ALA A 240 -15.15 11.38 -7.92
CA ALA A 240 -15.98 12.23 -7.06
C ALA A 240 -15.90 11.79 -5.59
N ARG A 241 -15.87 10.48 -5.32
CA ARG A 241 -15.68 9.94 -3.96
C ARG A 241 -14.29 10.30 -3.42
N ALA A 242 -13.23 10.13 -4.21
CA ALA A 242 -11.88 10.51 -3.85
C ALA A 242 -11.78 12.01 -3.53
N LEU A 243 -12.39 12.87 -4.36
CA LEU A 243 -12.46 14.31 -4.13
C LEU A 243 -13.14 14.64 -2.79
N SER A 244 -14.25 13.96 -2.47
CA SER A 244 -14.98 14.19 -1.20
C SER A 244 -14.18 13.79 0.04
N LEU A 245 -13.33 12.76 -0.07
CA LEU A 245 -12.45 12.31 1.02
C LEU A 245 -11.34 13.33 1.30
N LEU A 246 -10.73 13.86 0.24
CA LEU A 246 -9.56 14.73 0.34
C LEU A 246 -9.94 16.19 0.64
N SER A 247 -11.05 16.70 0.07
CA SER A 247 -11.43 18.12 0.19
C SER A 247 -11.70 18.61 1.61
N ARG A 248 -11.83 17.71 2.59
CA ARG A 248 -12.15 18.07 3.98
C ARG A 248 -10.92 18.32 4.86
N GLN A 249 -9.76 17.74 4.54
CA GLN A 249 -8.63 17.62 5.48
C GLN A 249 -7.24 17.59 4.83
N SER A 250 -7.09 17.87 3.53
CA SER A 250 -5.78 17.80 2.87
C SER A 250 -4.83 18.93 3.32
N ASP A 251 -3.90 18.58 4.21
CA ASP A 251 -2.87 19.48 4.74
C ASP A 251 -1.44 19.01 4.41
N SER A 252 -1.26 17.78 3.95
CA SER A 252 0.04 17.24 3.52
C SER A 252 0.27 17.39 2.03
N ALA A 253 1.55 17.43 1.60
CA ALA A 253 1.91 17.53 0.19
C ALA A 253 1.38 16.32 -0.63
N GLU A 254 1.48 15.10 -0.08
CA GLU A 254 0.98 13.88 -0.70
C GLU A 254 -0.55 13.88 -0.88
N GLU A 255 -1.32 14.29 0.14
CA GLU A 255 -2.77 14.41 0.01
C GLU A 255 -3.19 15.51 -0.97
N LEU A 256 -2.48 16.64 -0.97
CA LEU A 256 -2.73 17.72 -1.93
C LEU A 256 -2.41 17.28 -3.36
N ALA A 257 -1.35 16.49 -3.58
CA ALA A 257 -1.05 15.93 -4.89
C ALA A 257 -2.15 14.94 -5.35
N LEU A 258 -2.64 14.08 -4.46
CA LEU A 258 -3.79 13.21 -4.74
C LEU A 258 -5.07 14.02 -5.02
N LEU A 259 -5.29 15.12 -4.30
CA LEU A 259 -6.44 16.00 -4.50
C LEU A 259 -6.35 16.70 -5.87
N ALA A 260 -5.17 17.17 -6.26
CA ALA A 260 -4.95 17.73 -7.59
C ALA A 260 -5.21 16.68 -8.68
N LYS A 261 -4.74 15.43 -8.50
CA LYS A 261 -5.06 14.31 -9.40
C LYS A 261 -6.58 14.07 -9.52
N ALA A 262 -7.30 14.06 -8.40
CA ALA A 262 -8.76 13.92 -8.40
C ALA A 262 -9.45 15.04 -9.17
N LEU A 263 -9.04 16.30 -8.94
CA LEU A 263 -9.56 17.47 -9.62
C LEU A 263 -9.34 17.39 -11.15
N LEU A 264 -8.16 16.95 -11.59
CA LEU A 264 -7.87 16.75 -13.02
C LEU A 264 -8.75 15.66 -13.65
N GLN A 265 -8.98 14.54 -12.95
CA GLN A 265 -9.87 13.47 -13.41
C GLN A 265 -11.31 13.96 -13.61
N VAL A 266 -11.79 14.83 -12.73
CA VAL A 266 -13.12 15.46 -12.89
C VAL A 266 -13.13 16.71 -13.79
N GLY A 267 -11.98 17.12 -14.31
CA GLY A 267 -11.83 18.27 -15.21
C GLY A 267 -11.95 19.62 -14.51
N ASP A 268 -11.68 19.70 -13.21
CA ASP A 268 -11.75 20.92 -12.42
C ASP A 268 -10.37 21.62 -12.37
N LEU A 269 -10.33 22.85 -12.89
CA LEU A 269 -9.10 23.64 -13.01
C LEU A 269 -8.57 24.16 -11.68
N ARG A 270 -9.30 24.01 -10.57
CA ARG A 270 -8.76 24.24 -9.20
C ARG A 270 -7.55 23.36 -8.91
N ALA A 271 -7.36 22.28 -9.68
CA ALA A 271 -6.15 21.45 -9.64
C ALA A 271 -4.85 22.26 -9.68
N GLU A 272 -4.80 23.36 -10.45
CA GLU A 272 -3.60 24.19 -10.54
C GLU A 272 -3.18 24.76 -9.19
N ALA A 273 -4.11 25.43 -8.49
CA ALA A 273 -3.85 26.04 -7.20
C ALA A 273 -3.48 24.99 -6.13
N VAL A 274 -4.15 23.83 -6.15
CA VAL A 274 -3.85 22.73 -5.24
C VAL A 274 -2.46 22.13 -5.52
N ALA A 275 -2.10 21.95 -6.78
CA ALA A 275 -0.78 21.44 -7.17
C ALA A 275 0.34 22.43 -6.80
N ARG A 276 0.13 23.74 -6.98
CA ARG A 276 1.10 24.76 -6.53
C ARG A 276 1.31 24.69 -5.02
N ARG A 277 0.23 24.55 -4.22
CA ARG A 277 0.35 24.37 -2.77
C ARG A 277 1.08 23.08 -2.39
N ALA A 278 0.85 21.98 -3.10
CA ALA A 278 1.61 20.75 -2.89
C ALA A 278 3.12 20.94 -3.16
N ILE A 279 3.47 21.69 -4.21
CA ILE A 279 4.87 22.03 -4.57
C ILE A 279 5.50 22.95 -3.52
N GLU A 280 4.75 23.91 -2.98
CA GLU A 280 5.23 24.78 -1.89
C GLU A 280 5.60 23.97 -0.65
N LEU A 281 4.80 22.95 -0.30
CA LEU A 281 5.09 22.05 0.82
C LEU A 281 6.22 21.06 0.50
N CYS A 282 6.28 20.57 -0.73
CA CYS A 282 7.32 19.66 -1.17
C CYS A 282 7.74 19.93 -2.64
N PRO A 283 8.83 20.70 -2.84
CA PRO A 283 9.34 20.99 -4.18
C PRO A 283 9.90 19.77 -4.94
N SER A 284 10.26 18.71 -4.23
CA SER A 284 10.81 17.46 -4.79
C SER A 284 9.74 16.45 -5.23
N MET A 285 8.45 16.75 -5.06
CA MET A 285 7.37 15.82 -5.41
C MET A 285 7.07 15.85 -6.91
N ALA A 286 7.54 14.83 -7.64
CA ALA A 286 7.31 14.71 -9.08
C ALA A 286 5.82 14.73 -9.46
N SER A 287 4.96 14.05 -8.68
CA SER A 287 3.51 13.97 -8.93
C SER A 287 2.80 15.32 -8.83
N ALA A 288 3.24 16.21 -7.95
CA ALA A 288 2.69 17.56 -7.83
C ALA A 288 3.05 18.43 -9.05
N HIS A 289 4.31 18.37 -9.52
CA HIS A 289 4.74 19.04 -10.75
C HIS A 289 4.01 18.50 -11.99
N HIS A 290 3.76 17.19 -12.05
CA HIS A 290 2.97 16.59 -13.12
C HIS A 290 1.52 17.06 -13.10
N ALA A 291 0.90 17.12 -11.92
CA ALA A 291 -0.47 17.62 -11.77
C ALA A 291 -0.58 19.09 -12.19
N LEU A 292 0.38 19.93 -11.78
CA LEU A 292 0.46 21.33 -12.21
C LEU A 292 0.57 21.42 -13.74
N GLY A 293 1.51 20.69 -14.33
CA GLY A 293 1.71 20.69 -15.78
C GLY A 293 0.48 20.22 -16.56
N THR A 294 -0.24 19.23 -16.04
CA THR A 294 -1.49 18.74 -16.64
C THR A 294 -2.61 19.78 -16.55
N ALA A 295 -2.74 20.47 -15.41
CA ALA A 295 -3.72 21.54 -15.24
C ALA A 295 -3.47 22.69 -16.22
N LEU A 296 -2.21 23.10 -16.37
CA LEU A 296 -1.79 24.17 -17.28
C LEU A 296 -2.00 23.77 -18.75
N LEU A 297 -1.72 22.51 -19.11
CA LEU A 297 -2.05 21.98 -20.44
C LEU A 297 -3.56 22.07 -20.73
N MET A 298 -4.42 21.71 -19.76
CA MET A 298 -5.87 21.86 -19.90
C MET A 298 -6.31 23.32 -20.07
N LYS A 299 -5.56 24.28 -19.51
CA LYS A 299 -5.74 25.72 -19.69
C LYS A 299 -5.10 26.28 -20.97
N LYS A 300 -4.39 25.45 -21.74
CA LYS A 300 -3.60 25.84 -22.93
C LYS A 300 -2.46 26.81 -22.63
N GLU A 301 -1.92 26.77 -21.41
CA GLU A 301 -0.77 27.57 -20.97
C GLU A 301 0.53 26.78 -21.23
N ALA A 302 0.86 26.60 -22.51
CA ALA A 302 1.88 25.65 -22.97
C ALA A 302 3.27 25.87 -22.35
N THR A 303 3.73 27.13 -22.21
CA THR A 303 5.07 27.44 -21.69
C THR A 303 5.22 27.07 -20.22
N GLU A 304 4.21 27.36 -19.40
CA GLU A 304 4.23 27.00 -17.98
C GLU A 304 4.05 25.48 -17.79
N ALA A 305 3.20 24.86 -18.62
CA ALA A 305 3.02 23.41 -18.65
C ALA A 305 4.34 22.69 -18.97
N GLU A 306 5.08 23.14 -19.99
CA GLU A 306 6.40 22.61 -20.34
C GLU A 306 7.37 22.68 -19.16
N ALA A 307 7.43 23.81 -18.46
CA ALA A 307 8.32 23.99 -17.31
C ALA A 307 7.99 23.00 -16.16
N ALA A 308 6.71 22.90 -15.79
CA ALA A 308 6.25 22.01 -14.72
C ALA A 308 6.45 20.53 -15.09
N LEU A 309 6.11 20.12 -16.31
CA LEU A 309 6.29 18.74 -16.78
C LEU A 309 7.77 18.38 -16.90
N SER A 310 8.62 19.30 -17.38
CA SER A 310 10.07 19.09 -17.42
C SER A 310 10.64 18.87 -16.02
N LYS A 311 10.13 19.61 -15.02
CA LYS A 311 10.52 19.39 -13.62
C LYS A 311 10.09 18.01 -13.13
N ALA A 312 8.86 17.57 -13.42
CA ALA A 312 8.40 16.23 -13.08
C ALA A 312 9.27 15.12 -13.72
N VAL A 313 9.62 15.27 -15.01
CA VAL A 313 10.54 14.35 -15.71
C VAL A 313 11.92 14.32 -15.05
N SER A 314 12.45 15.47 -14.62
CA SER A 314 13.76 15.54 -13.96
C SER A 314 13.77 14.86 -12.59
N LEU A 315 12.65 14.93 -11.85
CA LEU A 315 12.50 14.34 -10.53
C LEU A 315 12.22 12.84 -10.58
N ALA A 316 11.51 12.38 -11.61
CA ALA A 316 11.20 10.97 -11.82
C ALA A 316 11.46 10.56 -13.29
N PRO A 317 12.73 10.29 -13.65
CA PRO A 317 13.12 9.98 -15.02
C PRO A 317 12.53 8.68 -15.57
N ASP A 318 11.99 7.79 -14.76
CA ASP A 318 11.34 6.57 -15.28
C ASP A 318 9.82 6.67 -15.35
N TRP A 319 9.26 7.77 -14.83
CA TRP A 319 7.83 8.02 -14.92
C TRP A 319 7.45 8.51 -16.32
N VAL A 320 6.62 7.71 -17.01
CA VAL A 320 6.27 7.91 -18.42
C VAL A 320 5.23 9.02 -18.61
N ALA A 321 4.28 9.16 -17.68
CA ALA A 321 3.14 10.07 -17.83
C ALA A 321 3.53 11.55 -18.07
N PRO A 322 4.51 12.14 -17.34
CA PRO A 322 4.93 13.51 -17.61
C PRO A 322 5.56 13.70 -18.99
N ARG A 323 6.28 12.70 -19.52
CA ARG A 323 6.84 12.76 -20.88
C ARG A 323 5.75 12.71 -21.94
N MET A 324 4.73 11.88 -21.72
CA MET A 324 3.56 11.84 -22.60
C MET A 324 2.88 13.21 -22.66
N ASN A 325 2.65 13.85 -21.50
CA ASN A 325 2.04 15.18 -21.46
C ASN A 325 2.96 16.26 -22.05
N LEU A 326 4.27 16.16 -21.88
CA LEU A 326 5.24 17.08 -22.49
C LEU A 326 5.22 16.97 -24.02
N ALA A 327 5.10 15.75 -24.55
CA ALA A 327 4.89 15.55 -25.97
C ALA A 327 3.59 16.20 -26.46
N LEU A 328 2.49 16.10 -25.70
CA LEU A 328 1.23 16.79 -26.05
C LEU A 328 1.41 18.32 -26.10
N VAL A 329 2.08 18.92 -25.12
CA VAL A 329 2.42 20.36 -25.13
C VAL A 329 3.17 20.72 -26.42
N TRP A 330 4.17 19.92 -26.80
CA TRP A 330 4.93 20.17 -28.02
C TRP A 330 4.14 19.92 -29.31
N LEU A 331 3.19 18.99 -29.33
CA LEU A 331 2.27 18.82 -30.46
C LEU A 331 1.36 20.04 -30.64
N GLU A 332 0.81 20.58 -29.56
CA GLU A 332 0.01 21.82 -29.61
C GLU A 332 0.84 23.01 -30.11
N ALA A 333 2.10 23.10 -29.67
CA ALA A 333 3.06 24.10 -30.13
C ALA A 333 3.65 23.81 -31.53
N SER A 334 3.22 22.74 -32.20
CA SER A 334 3.76 22.30 -33.50
C SER A 334 5.28 22.02 -33.51
N ALA A 335 5.88 21.75 -32.34
CA ALA A 335 7.27 21.36 -32.18
C ALA A 335 7.43 19.84 -32.41
N TRP A 336 7.09 19.38 -33.63
CA TRP A 336 6.93 17.97 -33.99
C TRP A 336 8.15 17.10 -33.66
N THR A 337 9.36 17.57 -33.97
CA THR A 337 10.59 16.81 -33.73
C THR A 337 10.85 16.56 -32.24
N ARG A 338 10.55 17.54 -31.37
CA ARG A 338 10.67 17.36 -29.93
C ARG A 338 9.61 16.39 -29.40
N ALA A 339 8.37 16.53 -29.89
CA ALA A 339 7.29 15.61 -29.56
C ALA A 339 7.65 14.17 -29.93
N ILE A 340 8.16 13.92 -31.13
CA ILE A 340 8.60 12.60 -31.58
C ILE A 340 9.67 12.03 -30.65
N GLY A 341 10.70 12.82 -30.30
CA GLY A 341 11.75 12.38 -29.38
C GLY A 341 11.24 11.98 -28.00
N ALA A 342 10.31 12.75 -27.41
CA ALA A 342 9.69 12.36 -26.14
C ALA A 342 8.81 11.11 -26.28
N LEU A 343 8.06 10.97 -27.36
CA LEU A 343 7.20 9.81 -27.61
C LEU A 343 8.00 8.53 -27.86
N GLU A 344 9.17 8.64 -28.49
CA GLU A 344 10.12 7.53 -28.59
C GLU A 344 10.59 7.05 -27.21
N GLU A 345 10.88 7.97 -26.28
CA GLU A 345 11.25 7.60 -24.91
C GLU A 345 10.11 6.94 -24.12
N VAL A 346 8.86 7.33 -24.40
CA VAL A 346 7.66 6.65 -23.89
C VAL A 346 7.59 5.23 -24.44
N LEU A 347 7.71 5.08 -25.76
CA LEU A 347 7.57 3.79 -26.45
C LEU A 347 8.75 2.83 -26.23
N LYS A 348 9.92 3.33 -25.83
CA LYS A 348 11.03 2.48 -25.33
C LYS A 348 10.68 1.79 -24.02
N ARG A 349 9.89 2.43 -23.15
CA ARG A 349 9.49 1.92 -21.83
C ARG A 349 8.22 1.09 -21.91
N ASP A 350 7.22 1.58 -22.65
CA ASP A 350 5.98 0.87 -22.96
C ASP A 350 5.74 0.91 -24.47
N ALA A 351 6.21 -0.14 -25.15
CA ALA A 351 6.10 -0.25 -26.59
C ALA A 351 4.65 -0.46 -27.07
N THR A 352 3.73 -0.72 -26.15
CA THR A 352 2.29 -0.90 -26.42
C THR A 352 1.45 0.33 -26.04
N HIS A 353 2.10 1.44 -25.65
CA HIS A 353 1.40 2.65 -25.20
C HIS A 353 0.58 3.28 -26.34
N ALA A 354 -0.70 2.94 -26.42
CA ALA A 354 -1.60 3.32 -27.50
C ALA A 354 -1.64 4.83 -27.77
N GLY A 355 -1.72 5.64 -26.71
CA GLY A 355 -1.74 7.10 -26.84
C GLY A 355 -0.44 7.69 -27.39
N ALA A 356 0.69 7.01 -27.18
CA ALA A 356 1.99 7.49 -27.67
C ALA A 356 2.19 7.11 -29.13
N LEU A 357 1.78 5.90 -29.54
CA LEU A 357 1.72 5.51 -30.96
C LEU A 357 0.83 6.48 -31.75
N GLU A 358 -0.36 6.78 -31.24
CA GLU A 358 -1.30 7.70 -31.89
C GLU A 358 -0.72 9.11 -32.03
N ALA A 359 -0.17 9.66 -30.95
CA ALA A 359 0.43 10.98 -30.93
C ALA A 359 1.67 11.08 -31.85
N ARG A 360 2.47 10.01 -31.93
CA ARG A 360 3.67 9.99 -32.77
C ARG A 360 3.32 9.81 -34.24
N ALA A 361 2.31 9.00 -34.55
CA ALA A 361 1.76 8.90 -35.89
C ALA A 361 1.22 10.25 -36.38
N LEU A 362 0.49 10.99 -35.53
CA LEU A 362 0.05 12.35 -35.84
C LEU A 362 1.25 13.28 -36.11
N ALA A 363 2.30 13.22 -35.29
CA ALA A 363 3.51 14.02 -35.50
C ALA A 363 4.19 13.69 -36.83
N PHE A 364 4.34 12.40 -37.15
CA PHE A 364 4.91 11.94 -38.42
C PHE A 364 4.07 12.38 -39.62
N LEU A 365 2.73 12.34 -39.51
CA LEU A 365 1.85 12.91 -40.52
C LEU A 365 2.10 14.42 -40.70
N ARG A 366 2.40 15.18 -39.64
CA ARG A 366 2.64 16.63 -39.78
C ARG A 366 3.97 16.97 -40.43
N ILE A 367 4.96 16.08 -40.35
CA ILE A 367 6.26 16.23 -41.02
C ILE A 367 6.36 15.42 -42.32
N SER A 368 5.24 14.85 -42.79
CA SER A 368 5.15 14.03 -44.01
C SER A 368 6.01 12.76 -44.01
N ASP A 369 6.34 12.21 -42.84
CA ASP A 369 6.97 10.89 -42.72
C ASP A 369 5.88 9.80 -42.72
N ASP A 370 5.24 9.65 -43.88
CA ASP A 370 4.07 8.81 -44.09
C ASP A 370 4.33 7.32 -43.79
N ALA A 371 5.56 6.85 -44.01
CA ALA A 371 5.96 5.48 -43.74
C ALA A 371 5.93 5.16 -42.24
N LYS A 372 6.53 6.02 -41.41
CA LYS A 372 6.51 5.82 -39.95
C LYS A 372 5.13 6.06 -39.35
N ALA A 373 4.38 7.03 -39.88
CA ALA A 373 2.98 7.23 -39.48
C ALA A 373 2.15 5.97 -39.71
N GLY A 374 2.26 5.35 -40.89
CA GLY A 374 1.57 4.09 -41.20
C GLY A 374 1.94 2.96 -40.26
N ALA A 375 3.23 2.76 -39.99
CA ALA A 375 3.72 1.71 -39.09
C ALA A 375 3.18 1.87 -37.65
N ASP A 376 3.16 3.10 -37.12
CA ASP A 376 2.62 3.37 -35.80
C ASP A 376 1.10 3.13 -35.72
N LEU A 377 0.35 3.51 -36.76
CA LEU A 377 -1.09 3.28 -36.83
C LEU A 377 -1.44 1.79 -36.99
N GLU A 378 -0.70 1.05 -37.81
CA GLU A 378 -0.87 -0.40 -37.95
C GLU A 378 -0.61 -1.12 -36.62
N ARG A 379 0.46 -0.73 -35.91
CA ARG A 379 0.75 -1.26 -34.57
C ARG A 379 -0.33 -0.90 -33.57
N LEU A 380 -0.83 0.34 -33.60
CA LEU A 380 -1.91 0.80 -32.73
C LEU A 380 -3.19 -0.01 -32.97
N LEU A 381 -3.57 -0.25 -34.22
CA LEU A 381 -4.75 -1.03 -34.58
C LEU A 381 -4.59 -2.52 -34.28
N ALA A 382 -3.36 -3.05 -34.26
CA ALA A 382 -3.10 -4.40 -33.77
C ALA A 382 -3.33 -4.53 -32.24
N ILE A 383 -3.11 -3.45 -31.48
CA ILE A 383 -3.32 -3.40 -30.02
C ILE A 383 -4.79 -3.11 -29.69
N ASP A 384 -5.39 -2.12 -30.36
CA ASP A 384 -6.77 -1.68 -30.16
C ASP A 384 -7.48 -1.56 -31.52
N PRO A 385 -8.08 -2.67 -32.02
CA PRO A 385 -8.79 -2.68 -33.29
C PRO A 385 -10.01 -1.75 -33.35
N ASN A 386 -10.48 -1.24 -32.21
CA ASN A 386 -11.64 -0.36 -32.12
C ASN A 386 -11.26 1.11 -31.87
N ARG A 387 -9.98 1.45 -32.07
CA ARG A 387 -9.47 2.81 -31.93
C ARG A 387 -9.93 3.71 -33.08
N GLY A 388 -11.11 4.31 -32.95
CA GLY A 388 -11.69 5.17 -34.01
C GLY A 388 -10.77 6.30 -34.50
N SER A 389 -10.00 6.92 -33.60
CA SER A 389 -9.04 7.98 -33.96
C SER A 389 -7.89 7.48 -34.85
N ALA A 390 -7.45 6.22 -34.68
CA ALA A 390 -6.44 5.62 -35.54
C ALA A 390 -6.94 5.45 -36.98
N TYR A 391 -8.22 5.06 -37.16
CA TYR A 391 -8.84 4.99 -38.48
C TYR A 391 -9.00 6.37 -39.13
N LEU A 392 -9.30 7.41 -38.35
CA LEU A 392 -9.32 8.79 -38.87
C LEU A 392 -7.94 9.20 -39.43
N LEU A 393 -6.88 8.95 -38.66
CA LEU A 393 -5.50 9.25 -39.09
C LEU A 393 -5.06 8.38 -40.28
N MET A 394 -5.52 7.12 -40.34
CA MET A 394 -5.26 6.24 -41.48
C MET A 394 -5.97 6.77 -42.75
N GLY A 395 -7.19 7.27 -42.63
CA GLY A 395 -7.89 7.96 -43.71
C GLY A 395 -7.09 9.15 -44.22
N ASP A 396 -6.61 10.01 -43.31
CA ASP A 396 -5.80 11.19 -43.65
C ASP A 396 -4.49 10.80 -44.37
N LEU A 397 -3.81 9.75 -43.87
CA LEU A 397 -2.62 9.18 -44.49
C LEU A 397 -2.90 8.69 -45.92
N ARG A 398 -3.99 7.92 -46.10
CA ARG A 398 -4.36 7.34 -47.40
C ARG A 398 -4.82 8.39 -48.40
N THR A 399 -5.52 9.45 -47.95
CA THR A 399 -5.85 10.60 -48.79
C THR A 399 -4.59 11.26 -49.34
N ARG A 400 -3.60 11.49 -48.48
CA ARG A 400 -2.32 12.09 -48.89
C ARG A 400 -1.55 11.24 -49.89
N MET A 401 -1.59 9.91 -49.73
CA MET A 401 -0.99 8.96 -50.67
C MET A 401 -1.76 8.81 -52.01
N GLY A 402 -2.90 9.50 -52.18
CA GLY A 402 -3.77 9.34 -53.35
C GLY A 402 -4.57 8.03 -53.37
N ARG A 403 -4.63 7.29 -52.26
CA ARG A 403 -5.37 6.03 -52.11
C ARG A 403 -6.81 6.31 -51.68
N GLY A 404 -7.57 6.97 -52.56
CA GLY A 404 -8.92 7.46 -52.29
C GLY A 404 -9.93 6.41 -51.76
N PRO A 405 -10.05 5.23 -52.39
CA PRO A 405 -10.98 4.19 -51.93
C PRO A 405 -10.68 3.71 -50.50
N GLU A 406 -9.41 3.44 -50.20
CA GLU A 406 -9.02 2.99 -48.86
C GLU A 406 -9.15 4.09 -47.80
N ALA A 407 -8.91 5.34 -48.18
CA ALA A 407 -9.16 6.48 -47.31
C ALA A 407 -10.64 6.56 -46.92
N LYS A 408 -11.55 6.37 -47.90
CA LYS A 408 -12.99 6.32 -47.66
C LYS A 408 -13.35 5.21 -46.67
N ASP A 409 -12.84 3.99 -46.87
CA ASP A 409 -13.12 2.85 -45.98
C ASP A 409 -12.67 3.16 -44.55
N ALA A 410 -11.48 3.73 -44.38
CA ALA A 410 -10.95 4.12 -43.08
C ALA A 410 -11.81 5.21 -42.40
N TYR A 411 -12.23 6.25 -43.14
CA TYR A 411 -13.14 7.27 -42.59
C TYR A 411 -14.50 6.69 -42.20
N CYS A 412 -15.05 5.78 -43.00
CA CYS A 412 -16.30 5.12 -42.68
C CYS A 412 -16.17 4.27 -41.42
N LYS A 413 -15.04 3.57 -41.25
CA LYS A 413 -14.78 2.82 -40.01
C LYS A 413 -14.65 3.74 -38.79
N ALA A 414 -13.94 4.87 -38.92
CA ALA A 414 -13.85 5.87 -37.86
C ALA A 414 -15.23 6.42 -37.47
N LYS A 415 -16.11 6.66 -38.45
CA LYS A 415 -17.50 7.10 -38.24
C LYS A 415 -18.34 6.05 -37.50
N GLU A 416 -18.25 4.78 -37.88
CA GLU A 416 -18.90 3.66 -37.16
C GLU A 416 -18.48 3.61 -35.70
N LEU A 417 -17.21 3.89 -35.43
CA LEU A 417 -16.63 3.96 -34.08
C LEU A 417 -16.88 5.29 -33.36
N GLY A 418 -17.78 6.13 -33.89
CA GLY A 418 -18.27 7.33 -33.23
C GLY A 418 -17.43 8.60 -33.41
N ILE A 419 -16.45 8.62 -34.31
CA ILE A 419 -15.63 9.81 -34.57
C ILE A 419 -16.40 10.82 -35.43
N ALA A 420 -16.85 11.91 -34.80
CA ALA A 420 -17.64 12.95 -35.47
C ALA A 420 -16.91 13.57 -36.68
N ALA A 421 -15.60 13.82 -36.56
CA ALA A 421 -14.78 14.41 -37.62
C ALA A 421 -14.72 13.57 -38.91
N ALA A 422 -15.05 12.27 -38.83
CA ALA A 422 -15.07 11.39 -39.99
C ALA A 422 -16.40 11.41 -40.77
N ARG A 423 -17.46 12.03 -40.22
CA ARG A 423 -18.81 12.00 -40.81
C ARG A 423 -18.88 12.66 -42.18
N GLU A 424 -18.17 13.76 -42.38
CA GLU A 424 -18.14 14.50 -43.64
C GLU A 424 -17.23 13.84 -44.68
N ARG A 425 -16.28 13.00 -44.22
CA ARG A 425 -15.27 12.33 -45.06
C ARG A 425 -15.67 10.91 -45.48
N CYS A 426 -16.69 10.34 -44.84
CA CYS A 426 -17.37 9.12 -45.28
C CYS A 426 -18.68 9.51 -46.01
N PRO A 427 -18.71 9.55 -47.35
CA PRO A 427 -19.91 9.90 -48.08
C PRO A 427 -21.00 8.86 -47.81
N VAL A 428 -22.23 9.35 -47.61
CA VAL A 428 -23.41 8.49 -47.58
C VAL A 428 -23.51 7.83 -48.95
N GLU A 429 -23.61 6.50 -49.02
CA GLU A 429 -24.04 5.89 -50.27
C GLU A 429 -25.40 6.51 -50.62
N SER A 430 -25.43 7.29 -51.70
CA SER A 430 -26.68 7.57 -52.36
C SER A 430 -27.22 6.20 -52.78
N MET A 431 -28.16 5.66 -52.02
CA MET A 431 -29.13 4.72 -52.58
C MET A 431 -29.81 5.49 -53.71
N HIS A 432 -29.28 5.33 -54.93
CA HIS A 432 -30.03 5.72 -56.10
C HIS A 432 -31.23 4.78 -56.20
N PRO A 433 -32.42 5.34 -56.49
CA PRO A 433 -33.71 4.73 -56.25
C PRO A 433 -33.98 3.46 -57.06
#